data_AF-A0A0P6VYQ0-F1
#
_entry.id   AF-A0A0P6VYQ0-F1
#
_cell.length_a   1.000
_cell.length_b   1.000
_cell.length_c   1.000
_cell.angle_alpha   90.00
_cell.angle_beta   90.00
_cell.angle_gamma   90.00
#
_symmetry.space_group_name_H-M   'P 1'
#
loop_
_entity.id
_entity.type
_entity.pdbx_description
1 polymer ?
#
loop_
_entity_poly.entity_id
_entity_poly.type
_entity_poly.pdbx_seq_one_letter_code
_entity_poly.pdbx_strand_id
1 'polypeptide(L)'
;MPGEPTWWLRWAQSVAASGATARRLQQPIENVRRFAGETVTVVGRLKCPNTRTVTPRLSQYFGTGGSPSATVDTAGADWVTVPTNTWTYYASVIQVPSLSGKTLGTNGDSALILSLGLPLTQTYTLDIAELALIPGALAAAVDWPTPAEELAACRRYYQALTATSALGAFGTGRATGTTAADLVVPLIAPMRGATPTVAPINAVSTLRVSGTALSALSPAGHSDNAVRLTGTVASGLTTGQALLLEGVSAGDGLAIAQELL
;
A
#
# COMPACT_ATOMS: atom_id res chain seq x y z
N MET A 1 -29.40 -8.58 6.72
CA MET A 1 -30.22 -9.50 5.88
C MET A 1 -29.29 -10.39 5.06
N PRO A 2 -29.72 -11.58 4.60
CA PRO A 2 -28.93 -12.36 3.64
C PRO A 2 -28.60 -11.50 2.42
N GLY A 3 -27.32 -11.41 2.06
CA GLY A 3 -26.85 -10.65 0.90
C GLY A 3 -26.53 -9.17 1.13
N GLU A 4 -26.61 -8.64 2.35
CA GLU A 4 -26.12 -7.28 2.67
C GLU A 4 -24.64 -7.30 3.07
N PRO A 5 -23.84 -6.29 2.66
CA PRO A 5 -22.46 -6.17 3.11
C PRO A 5 -22.36 -6.03 4.63
N THR A 6 -21.43 -6.77 5.25
CA THR A 6 -21.14 -6.66 6.70
C THR A 6 -20.44 -5.36 7.06
N TRP A 7 -19.54 -4.91 6.17
CA TRP A 7 -18.74 -3.71 6.36
C TRP A 7 -18.89 -2.78 5.15
N TRP A 8 -18.89 -1.47 5.40
CA TRP A 8 -19.00 -0.47 4.35
C TRP A 8 -18.36 0.86 4.77
N LEU A 9 -17.99 1.65 3.76
CA LEU A 9 -17.63 3.05 3.92
C LEU A 9 -18.88 3.91 3.85
N ARG A 10 -19.06 4.83 4.80
CA ARG A 10 -20.08 5.88 4.73
C ARG A 10 -19.45 7.23 4.41
N TRP A 11 -19.80 7.79 3.26
CA TRP A 11 -19.46 9.15 2.88
C TRP A 11 -20.64 10.09 3.12
N ALA A 12 -20.53 11.00 4.08
CA ALA A 12 -21.54 12.01 4.35
C ALA A 12 -21.10 13.38 3.80
N GLN A 13 -21.74 13.84 2.73
CA GLN A 13 -21.61 15.21 2.27
C GLN A 13 -22.66 16.08 2.98
N SER A 14 -22.27 16.71 4.08
CA SER A 14 -23.17 17.51 4.92
C SER A 14 -23.37 18.95 4.43
N VAL A 15 -22.49 19.45 3.57
CA VAL A 15 -22.55 20.82 3.03
C VAL A 15 -22.43 20.80 1.51
N ALA A 16 -23.31 21.50 0.81
CA ALA A 16 -23.18 21.69 -0.63
C ALA A 16 -22.03 22.66 -0.93
N ALA A 17 -21.06 22.24 -1.74
CA ALA A 17 -19.94 23.11 -2.11
C ALA A 17 -20.36 24.10 -3.20
N SER A 18 -19.96 25.38 -3.04
CA SER A 18 -20.01 26.39 -4.10
C SER A 18 -18.65 26.43 -4.81
N GLY A 19 -18.62 26.16 -6.11
CA GLY A 19 -17.38 26.23 -6.91
C GLY A 19 -16.48 24.99 -6.91
N ALA A 20 -16.92 23.85 -6.35
CA ALA A 20 -16.15 22.60 -6.44
C ALA A 20 -16.10 22.11 -7.90
N THR A 21 -14.90 21.78 -8.39
CA THR A 21 -14.66 21.25 -9.76
C THR A 21 -14.42 19.75 -9.79
N ALA A 22 -14.07 19.13 -8.64
CA ALA A 22 -13.93 17.70 -8.49
C ALA A 22 -14.22 17.26 -7.04
N ARG A 23 -14.81 16.08 -6.90
CA ARG A 23 -14.94 15.33 -5.64
C ARG A 23 -14.83 13.88 -5.99
N ARG A 24 -13.82 13.20 -5.44
CA ARG A 24 -13.50 11.83 -5.79
C ARG A 24 -13.09 11.06 -4.55
N LEU A 25 -13.58 9.84 -4.42
CA LEU A 25 -12.94 8.83 -3.59
C LEU A 25 -11.93 8.11 -4.49
N GLN A 26 -10.67 8.02 -4.07
CA GLN A 26 -9.60 7.49 -4.93
C GLN A 26 -8.83 6.38 -4.22
N GLN A 27 -8.48 5.35 -4.99
CA GLN A 27 -7.57 4.29 -4.60
C GLN A 27 -6.52 4.16 -5.70
N PRO A 28 -5.30 4.69 -5.49
CA PRO A 28 -4.17 4.41 -6.35
C PRO A 28 -3.87 2.91 -6.35
N ILE A 29 -3.59 2.38 -7.54
CA ILE A 29 -3.12 1.02 -7.77
C ILE A 29 -1.73 1.16 -8.38
N GLU A 30 -0.78 0.38 -7.86
CA GLU A 30 0.62 0.53 -8.21
C GLU A 30 0.86 0.30 -9.69
N ASN A 31 1.76 1.13 -10.23
CA ASN A 31 2.31 1.03 -11.56
C ASN A 31 1.26 1.23 -12.65
N VAL A 32 1.42 2.29 -13.44
CA VAL A 32 0.50 2.63 -14.54
C VAL A 32 0.39 1.54 -15.62
N ARG A 33 1.32 0.57 -15.63
CA ARG A 33 1.29 -0.62 -16.50
C ARG A 33 0.18 -1.59 -16.16
N ARG A 34 -0.37 -1.54 -14.95
CA ARG A 34 -1.44 -2.44 -14.54
C ARG A 34 -2.65 -2.26 -15.47
N PHE A 35 -3.05 -3.34 -16.16
CA PHE A 35 -4.15 -3.37 -17.13
C PHE A 35 -3.99 -2.42 -18.34
N ALA A 36 -2.78 -1.91 -18.62
CA ALA A 36 -2.56 -1.00 -19.74
C ALA A 36 -2.95 -1.64 -21.09
N GLY A 37 -3.87 -1.00 -21.82
CA GLY A 37 -4.37 -1.53 -23.09
C GLY A 37 -5.40 -2.66 -22.95
N GLU A 38 -5.81 -2.99 -21.73
CA GLU A 38 -6.81 -4.03 -21.45
C GLU A 38 -8.18 -3.42 -21.13
N THR A 39 -9.21 -4.24 -21.29
CA THR A 39 -10.56 -3.95 -20.76
C THR A 39 -10.64 -4.39 -19.30
N VAL A 40 -11.26 -3.57 -18.46
CA VAL A 40 -11.52 -3.89 -17.05
C VAL A 40 -12.97 -3.57 -16.70
N THR A 41 -13.48 -4.18 -15.63
CA THR A 41 -14.79 -3.90 -15.06
C THR A 41 -14.62 -3.41 -13.64
N VAL A 42 -15.14 -2.21 -13.35
CA VAL A 42 -15.30 -1.72 -11.97
C VAL A 42 -16.65 -2.19 -11.46
N VAL A 43 -16.69 -2.76 -10.27
CA VAL A 43 -17.94 -3.20 -9.62
C VAL A 43 -18.02 -2.64 -8.22
N GLY A 44 -19.24 -2.47 -7.69
CA GLY A 44 -19.45 -2.04 -6.32
C GLY A 44 -20.91 -2.04 -5.92
N ARG A 45 -21.16 -2.06 -4.61
CA ARG A 45 -22.50 -1.88 -4.05
C ARG A 45 -22.64 -0.49 -3.46
N LEU A 46 -23.69 0.20 -3.88
CA LEU A 46 -24.03 1.53 -3.36
C LEU A 46 -25.40 1.52 -2.71
N LYS A 47 -25.54 2.32 -1.66
CA LYS A 47 -26.81 2.66 -1.03
C LYS A 47 -26.83 4.16 -0.74
N CYS A 48 -27.90 4.82 -1.17
CA CYS A 48 -28.07 6.26 -0.99
C CYS A 48 -29.56 6.57 -0.82
N PRO A 49 -29.96 7.41 0.16
CA PRO A 49 -31.37 7.79 0.33
C PRO A 49 -31.87 8.74 -0.78
N ASN A 50 -31.01 9.15 -1.70
CA ASN A 50 -31.34 10.05 -2.80
C ASN A 50 -30.77 9.51 -4.13
N THR A 51 -31.38 9.92 -5.24
CA THR A 51 -30.80 9.67 -6.57
C THR A 51 -29.55 10.51 -6.74
N ARG A 52 -28.42 9.86 -6.93
CA ARG A 52 -27.10 10.46 -7.12
C ARG A 52 -26.37 9.70 -8.20
N THR A 53 -25.60 10.44 -8.98
CA THR A 53 -24.73 9.86 -10.00
C THR A 53 -23.34 9.70 -9.41
N VAL A 54 -22.82 8.48 -9.45
CA VAL A 54 -21.46 8.13 -9.09
C VAL A 54 -20.76 7.63 -10.34
N THR A 55 -19.67 8.25 -10.75
CA THR A 55 -18.98 7.88 -11.99
C THR A 55 -17.69 7.12 -11.67
N PRO A 56 -17.58 5.81 -11.95
CA PRO A 56 -16.31 5.11 -11.88
C PRO A 56 -15.35 5.61 -12.97
N ARG A 57 -14.11 5.88 -12.59
CA ARG A 57 -13.07 6.46 -13.45
C ARG A 57 -11.73 5.80 -13.20
N LEU A 58 -10.93 5.72 -14.25
CA LEU A 58 -9.53 5.28 -14.19
C LEU A 58 -8.64 6.40 -14.73
N SER A 59 -7.64 6.78 -13.94
CA SER A 59 -6.62 7.75 -14.33
C SER A 59 -5.26 7.07 -14.45
N GLN A 60 -4.63 7.14 -15.62
CA GLN A 60 -3.25 6.74 -15.80
C GLN A 60 -2.32 7.89 -15.43
N TYR A 61 -1.73 7.81 -14.24
CA TYR A 61 -0.73 8.76 -13.77
C TYR A 61 0.67 8.23 -14.11
N PHE A 62 1.41 8.96 -14.94
CA PHE A 62 2.70 8.49 -15.47
C PHE A 62 3.89 8.74 -14.54
N GLY A 63 3.66 9.32 -13.35
CA GLY A 63 4.70 9.65 -12.38
C GLY A 63 5.28 11.05 -12.55
N THR A 64 6.28 11.37 -11.74
CA THR A 64 7.08 12.60 -11.73
C THR A 64 8.54 12.33 -12.09
N GLY A 65 9.31 13.40 -12.25
CA GLY A 65 10.74 13.34 -12.59
C GLY A 65 10.98 13.21 -14.10
N GLY A 66 11.97 13.95 -14.61
CA GLY A 66 12.23 14.03 -16.05
C GLY A 66 11.13 14.78 -16.80
N SER A 67 10.49 14.12 -17.78
CA SER A 67 9.42 14.68 -18.62
C SER A 67 8.33 13.64 -18.90
N PRO A 68 7.55 13.24 -17.87
CA PRO A 68 6.50 12.24 -18.01
C PRO A 68 5.35 12.75 -18.88
N SER A 69 4.59 11.82 -19.46
CA SER A 69 3.34 12.15 -20.15
C SER A 69 2.29 12.70 -19.18
N ALA A 70 1.41 13.58 -19.67
CA ALA A 70 0.27 14.06 -18.89
C ALA A 70 -0.68 12.92 -18.52
N THR A 71 -1.30 13.01 -17.34
CA THR A 71 -2.31 12.06 -16.87
C THR A 71 -3.42 11.87 -17.89
N VAL A 72 -3.80 10.63 -18.12
CA VAL A 72 -4.92 10.28 -19.01
C VAL A 72 -6.08 9.77 -18.18
N ASP A 73 -7.23 10.45 -18.26
CA ASP A 73 -8.46 10.08 -17.58
C ASP A 73 -9.40 9.32 -18.51
N THR A 74 -10.01 8.26 -17.99
CA THR A 74 -11.10 7.52 -18.63
C THR A 74 -12.23 7.29 -17.62
N ALA A 75 -13.45 7.16 -18.12
CA ALA A 75 -14.64 6.96 -17.29
C ALA A 75 -15.45 5.80 -17.84
N GLY A 76 -16.08 5.05 -16.94
CA GLY A 76 -17.11 4.09 -17.29
C GLY A 76 -18.49 4.75 -17.36
N ALA A 77 -19.50 3.94 -17.65
CA ALA A 77 -20.90 4.30 -17.46
C ALA A 77 -21.17 4.71 -16.00
N ASP A 78 -22.01 5.71 -15.84
CA ASP A 78 -22.47 6.24 -14.57
C ASP A 78 -23.29 5.22 -13.76
N TRP A 79 -23.07 5.20 -12.45
CA TRP A 79 -23.89 4.50 -11.48
C TRP A 79 -24.92 5.47 -10.91
N VAL A 80 -26.17 5.32 -11.34
CA VAL A 80 -27.28 6.13 -10.82
C VAL A 80 -27.88 5.41 -9.62
N THR A 81 -27.68 5.95 -8.42
CA THR A 81 -28.20 5.36 -7.20
C THR A 81 -29.72 5.34 -7.20
N VAL A 82 -30.30 4.20 -6.82
CA VAL A 82 -31.73 4.10 -6.53
C VAL A 82 -32.00 4.84 -5.22
N PRO A 83 -32.99 5.76 -5.15
CA PRO A 83 -33.34 6.51 -3.94
C PRO A 83 -34.10 5.63 -2.94
N THR A 84 -33.51 4.51 -2.58
CA THR A 84 -34.00 3.55 -1.60
C THR A 84 -32.86 3.28 -0.63
N ASN A 85 -33.16 3.05 0.65
CA ASN A 85 -32.15 2.67 1.62
C ASN A 85 -31.75 1.19 1.48
N THR A 86 -31.64 0.70 0.24
CA THR A 86 -31.29 -0.67 -0.12
C THR A 86 -29.98 -0.69 -0.88
N TRP A 87 -29.20 -1.75 -0.67
CA TRP A 87 -27.97 -1.98 -1.41
C TRP A 87 -28.27 -2.37 -2.85
N THR A 88 -27.66 -1.67 -3.81
CA THR A 88 -27.76 -1.99 -5.23
C THR A 88 -26.36 -2.26 -5.78
N TYR A 89 -26.22 -3.34 -6.55
CA TYR A 89 -24.97 -3.70 -7.22
C TYR A 89 -24.85 -2.97 -8.56
N TYR A 90 -23.68 -2.40 -8.82
CA TYR A 90 -23.35 -1.72 -10.06
C TYR A 90 -22.08 -2.30 -10.66
N ALA A 91 -22.02 -2.30 -11.99
CA ALA A 91 -20.85 -2.69 -12.76
C ALA A 91 -20.66 -1.72 -13.92
N SER A 92 -19.41 -1.40 -14.25
CA SER A 92 -19.07 -0.51 -15.36
C SER A 92 -17.79 -0.97 -16.04
N VAL A 93 -17.88 -1.21 -17.34
CA VAL A 93 -16.73 -1.62 -18.15
C VAL A 93 -15.97 -0.39 -18.62
N ILE A 94 -14.65 -0.41 -18.48
CA ILE A 94 -13.75 0.69 -18.84
C ILE A 94 -12.62 0.10 -19.70
N GLN A 95 -12.31 0.77 -20.81
CA GLN A 95 -11.10 0.48 -21.59
C GLN A 95 -9.94 1.28 -21.01
N VAL A 96 -8.90 0.60 -20.54
CA VAL A 96 -7.69 1.27 -20.07
C VAL A 96 -6.83 1.60 -21.29
N PRO A 97 -6.45 2.87 -21.50
CA PRO A 97 -5.65 3.23 -22.67
C PRO A 97 -4.28 2.53 -22.68
N SER A 98 -3.76 2.29 -23.89
CA SER A 98 -2.41 1.75 -24.08
C SER A 98 -1.35 2.75 -23.62
N LEU A 99 -0.21 2.23 -23.14
CA LEU A 99 0.98 3.02 -22.82
C LEU A 99 1.87 3.28 -24.04
N SER A 100 1.51 2.80 -25.23
CA SER A 100 2.32 3.02 -26.43
C SER A 100 2.53 4.52 -26.69
N GLY A 101 3.79 4.93 -26.85
CA GLY A 101 4.16 6.32 -27.05
C GLY A 101 4.08 7.21 -25.80
N LYS A 102 3.85 6.64 -24.61
CA LYS A 102 3.85 7.38 -23.34
C LYS A 102 5.20 7.26 -22.63
N THR A 103 5.62 8.37 -22.02
CA THR A 103 6.84 8.46 -21.21
C THR A 103 6.47 8.35 -19.73
N LEU A 104 7.05 7.38 -19.03
CA LEU A 104 6.96 7.29 -17.57
C LEU A 104 7.98 8.22 -16.92
N GLY A 105 7.61 8.77 -15.76
CA GLY A 105 8.49 9.54 -14.91
C GLY A 105 9.64 8.69 -14.39
N THR A 106 10.73 9.35 -14.00
CA THR A 106 11.95 8.68 -13.51
C THR A 106 11.89 8.35 -12.02
N ASN A 107 10.89 8.86 -11.29
CA ASN A 107 10.83 8.74 -9.84
C ASN A 107 10.18 7.45 -9.32
N GLY A 108 9.63 6.60 -10.20
CA GLY A 108 9.00 5.33 -9.80
C GLY A 108 7.51 5.41 -9.43
N ASP A 109 6.97 6.63 -9.31
CA ASP A 109 5.66 6.98 -8.77
C ASP A 109 4.48 6.91 -9.74
N SER A 110 4.60 6.13 -10.81
CA SER A 110 3.49 5.92 -11.74
C SER A 110 2.38 5.06 -11.11
N ALA A 111 1.12 5.36 -11.40
CA ALA A 111 -0.03 4.64 -10.84
C ALA A 111 -1.22 4.58 -11.80
N LEU A 112 -2.02 3.51 -11.68
CA LEU A 112 -3.39 3.49 -12.19
C LEU A 112 -4.32 3.87 -11.03
N ILE A 113 -5.05 4.96 -11.14
CA ILE A 113 -5.89 5.46 -10.03
C ILE A 113 -7.34 5.11 -10.31
N LEU A 114 -7.92 4.22 -9.51
CA LEU A 114 -9.37 4.04 -9.47
C LEU A 114 -10.00 5.19 -8.71
N SER A 115 -11.02 5.82 -9.28
CA SER A 115 -11.78 6.84 -8.58
C SER A 115 -13.27 6.73 -8.81
N LEU A 116 -14.03 7.05 -7.78
CA LEU A 116 -15.47 7.30 -7.86
C LEU A 116 -15.69 8.80 -7.87
N GLY A 117 -16.09 9.35 -9.00
CA GLY A 117 -16.55 10.73 -9.13
C GLY A 117 -17.87 10.90 -8.40
N LEU A 118 -17.91 11.80 -7.43
CA LEU A 118 -19.07 12.03 -6.57
C LEU A 118 -19.78 13.36 -6.91
N PRO A 119 -21.09 13.49 -6.62
CA PRO A 119 -21.83 14.73 -6.84
C PRO A 119 -21.19 15.92 -6.11
N LEU A 120 -21.13 17.09 -6.75
CA LEU A 120 -20.37 18.26 -6.25
C LEU A 120 -21.20 19.22 -5.41
N THR A 121 -22.38 19.60 -5.90
CA THR A 121 -23.17 20.73 -5.40
C THR A 121 -24.39 20.31 -4.57
N GLN A 122 -24.46 19.05 -4.14
CA GLN A 122 -25.58 18.53 -3.33
C GLN A 122 -25.08 17.88 -2.04
N THR A 123 -25.94 17.85 -1.04
CA THR A 123 -25.77 17.02 0.16
C THR A 123 -26.33 15.62 -0.06
N TYR A 124 -25.69 14.63 0.54
CA TYR A 124 -26.08 13.22 0.48
C TYR A 124 -25.27 12.39 1.48
N THR A 125 -25.79 11.22 1.81
CA THR A 125 -25.03 10.14 2.44
C THR A 125 -24.94 8.99 1.46
N LEU A 126 -23.72 8.58 1.11
CA LEU A 126 -23.45 7.46 0.21
C LEU A 126 -22.74 6.37 1.01
N ASP A 127 -23.36 5.21 1.09
CA ASP A 127 -22.73 4.00 1.61
C ASP A 127 -22.16 3.20 0.44
N ILE A 128 -20.91 2.75 0.58
CA ILE A 128 -20.13 2.05 -0.46
C ILE A 128 -19.57 0.77 0.13
N ALA A 129 -19.78 -0.36 -0.55
CA ALA A 129 -19.23 -1.65 -0.15
C ALA A 129 -18.80 -2.47 -1.37
N GLU A 130 -17.96 -3.47 -1.15
CA GLU A 130 -17.60 -4.48 -2.16
C GLU A 130 -17.07 -3.86 -3.47
N LEU A 131 -16.30 -2.77 -3.38
CA LEU A 131 -15.72 -2.08 -4.53
C LEU A 131 -14.50 -2.86 -5.06
N ALA A 132 -14.52 -3.25 -6.33
CA ALA A 132 -13.43 -4.00 -6.95
C ALA A 132 -13.16 -3.56 -8.40
N LEU A 133 -11.92 -3.76 -8.83
CA LEU A 133 -11.48 -3.62 -10.22
C LEU A 133 -11.07 -5.00 -10.75
N ILE A 134 -11.81 -5.50 -11.74
CA ILE A 134 -11.67 -6.86 -12.26
C ILE A 134 -11.19 -6.81 -13.71
N PRO A 135 -10.24 -7.64 -14.14
CA PRO A 135 -9.88 -7.76 -15.56
C PRO A 135 -11.04 -8.30 -16.41
N GLY A 136 -11.17 -7.80 -17.64
CA GLY A 136 -12.17 -8.24 -18.61
C GLY A 136 -13.46 -7.42 -18.60
N ALA A 137 -14.32 -7.70 -19.59
CA ALA A 137 -15.58 -6.99 -19.82
C ALA A 137 -16.79 -7.65 -19.13
N LEU A 138 -16.63 -8.86 -18.60
CA LEU A 138 -17.68 -9.55 -17.87
C LEU A 138 -17.44 -9.35 -16.36
N ALA A 139 -18.45 -8.88 -15.64
CA ALA A 139 -18.45 -8.89 -14.19
C ALA A 139 -18.50 -10.35 -13.69
N ALA A 140 -17.34 -10.99 -13.57
CA ALA A 140 -17.22 -12.21 -12.81
C ALA A 140 -17.54 -11.91 -11.33
N ALA A 141 -17.97 -12.93 -10.59
CA ALA A 141 -18.07 -12.81 -9.14
C ALA A 141 -16.70 -12.40 -8.58
N VAL A 142 -16.70 -11.41 -7.69
CA VAL A 142 -15.47 -10.99 -7.01
C VAL A 142 -15.10 -12.09 -6.02
N ASP A 143 -13.91 -12.65 -6.20
CA ASP A 143 -13.29 -13.50 -5.19
C ASP A 143 -12.55 -12.58 -4.22
N TRP A 144 -13.12 -12.39 -3.04
CA TRP A 144 -12.53 -11.53 -2.01
C TRP A 144 -11.41 -12.27 -1.31
N PRO A 145 -10.21 -11.68 -1.22
CA PRO A 145 -9.10 -12.34 -0.54
C PRO A 145 -9.48 -12.62 0.91
N THR A 146 -9.08 -13.78 1.39
CA THR A 146 -9.16 -14.12 2.81
C THR A 146 -8.25 -13.19 3.62
N PRO A 147 -8.51 -12.99 4.93
CA PRO A 147 -7.63 -12.19 5.77
C PRO A 147 -6.16 -12.65 5.77
N ALA A 148 -5.91 -13.95 5.52
CA ALA A 148 -4.58 -14.50 5.40
C ALA A 148 -3.88 -14.07 4.09
N GLU A 149 -4.61 -14.04 2.97
CA GLU A 149 -4.11 -13.57 1.68
C GLU A 149 -3.86 -12.06 1.70
N GLU A 150 -4.76 -11.28 2.31
CA GLU A 150 -4.55 -9.84 2.52
C GLU A 150 -3.31 -9.59 3.38
N LEU A 151 -3.16 -10.31 4.49
CA LEU A 151 -1.97 -10.19 5.34
C LEU A 151 -0.69 -10.56 4.57
N ALA A 152 -0.72 -11.61 3.76
CA ALA A 152 0.41 -12.00 2.92
C ALA A 152 0.74 -10.91 1.90
N ALA A 153 -0.26 -10.29 1.28
CA ALA A 153 -0.07 -9.16 0.36
C ALA A 153 0.51 -7.94 1.06
N CYS A 154 -0.04 -7.54 2.21
CA CYS A 154 0.44 -6.42 3.03
C CYS A 154 1.89 -6.62 3.49
N ARG A 155 2.26 -7.86 3.87
CA ARG A 155 3.63 -8.21 4.29
C ARG A 155 4.67 -8.02 3.18
N ARG A 156 4.28 -7.93 1.92
CA ARG A 156 5.21 -7.60 0.83
C ARG A 156 5.60 -6.12 0.79
N TYR A 157 4.89 -5.26 1.51
CA TYR A 157 5.12 -3.80 1.58
C TYR A 157 5.59 -3.36 2.96
N TYR A 158 5.08 -3.98 4.03
CA TYR A 158 5.44 -3.63 5.39
C TYR A 158 5.53 -4.85 6.28
N GLN A 159 6.62 -4.95 7.03
CA GLN A 159 6.85 -6.00 8.01
C GLN A 159 7.37 -5.39 9.30
N ALA A 160 6.77 -5.80 10.42
CA ALA A 160 7.27 -5.48 11.75
C ALA A 160 7.84 -6.75 12.37
N LEU A 161 9.11 -6.70 12.73
CA LEU A 161 9.78 -7.72 13.53
C LEU A 161 9.86 -7.21 14.97
N THR A 162 8.93 -7.64 15.81
CA THR A 162 8.81 -7.18 17.19
C THR A 162 9.14 -8.30 18.17
N ALA A 163 9.97 -8.01 19.16
CA ALA A 163 10.29 -8.95 20.22
C ALA A 163 9.07 -9.14 21.14
N THR A 164 8.70 -10.40 21.40
CA THR A 164 7.62 -10.75 22.34
C THR A 164 8.11 -10.80 23.80
N SER A 165 9.42 -10.83 24.01
CA SER A 165 10.08 -10.84 25.31
C SER A 165 11.40 -10.07 25.24
N ALA A 166 12.03 -9.85 26.38
CA ALA A 166 13.42 -9.39 26.39
C ALA A 166 14.30 -10.35 25.58
N LEU A 167 15.29 -9.79 24.88
CA LEU A 167 16.27 -10.52 24.06
C LEU A 167 15.67 -11.25 22.86
N GLY A 168 14.53 -10.76 22.34
CA GLY A 168 13.97 -11.28 21.09
C GLY A 168 14.92 -11.02 19.93
N ALA A 169 15.37 -12.09 19.27
CA ALA A 169 16.32 -12.02 18.18
C ALA A 169 15.64 -11.73 16.83
N PHE A 170 16.26 -10.86 16.03
CA PHE A 170 15.76 -10.45 14.71
C PHE A 170 16.67 -10.86 13.57
N GLY A 171 17.96 -11.11 13.83
CA GLY A 171 18.93 -11.39 12.80
C GLY A 171 20.28 -11.78 13.37
N THR A 172 21.18 -12.20 12.49
CA THR A 172 22.55 -12.60 12.85
C THR A 172 23.56 -11.90 11.97
N GLY A 173 24.82 -11.87 12.39
CA GLY A 173 25.85 -11.19 11.64
C GLY A 173 27.24 -11.38 12.22
N ARG A 174 28.13 -10.47 11.86
CA ARG A 174 29.50 -10.45 12.35
C ARG A 174 30.00 -9.04 12.62
N ALA A 175 30.94 -8.90 13.54
CA ALA A 175 31.66 -7.63 13.68
C ALA A 175 32.67 -7.48 12.54
N THR A 176 32.68 -6.31 11.90
CA THR A 176 33.66 -5.95 10.86
C THR A 176 34.78 -5.05 11.40
N GLY A 177 34.62 -4.55 12.63
CA GLY A 177 35.61 -3.78 13.37
C GLY A 177 35.29 -3.78 14.86
N THR A 178 35.85 -2.82 15.60
CA THR A 178 35.59 -2.68 17.05
C THR A 178 34.29 -1.95 17.39
N THR A 179 33.70 -1.28 16.40
CA THR A 179 32.47 -0.48 16.52
C THR A 179 31.43 -0.78 15.44
N ALA A 180 31.78 -1.57 14.42
CA ALA A 180 30.91 -1.85 13.27
C ALA A 180 30.47 -3.31 13.23
N ALA A 181 29.18 -3.52 12.95
CA ALA A 181 28.52 -4.79 12.80
C ALA A 181 27.85 -4.89 11.43
N ASP A 182 28.07 -6.00 10.76
CA ASP A 182 27.39 -6.38 9.51
C ASP A 182 26.34 -7.43 9.84
N LEU A 183 25.07 -7.07 9.70
CA LEU A 183 23.92 -7.82 10.20
C LEU A 183 23.02 -8.23 9.04
N VAL A 184 22.41 -9.41 9.14
CA VAL A 184 21.44 -9.93 8.20
C VAL A 184 20.15 -10.26 8.96
N VAL A 185 19.06 -9.64 8.51
CA VAL A 185 17.72 -9.79 9.08
C VAL A 185 16.85 -10.50 8.04
N PRO A 186 16.39 -11.74 8.31
CA PRO A 186 15.46 -12.43 7.42
C PRO A 186 14.10 -11.73 7.39
N LEU A 187 13.48 -11.73 6.22
CA LEU A 187 12.13 -11.21 6.00
C LEU A 187 11.08 -12.30 6.26
N ILE A 188 9.90 -11.90 6.75
CA ILE A 188 8.73 -12.77 6.91
C ILE A 188 8.20 -13.23 5.55
N ALA A 189 8.26 -12.34 4.55
CA ALA A 189 7.87 -12.61 3.17
C ALA A 189 8.77 -11.80 2.21
N PRO A 190 8.94 -12.23 0.95
CA PRO A 190 9.67 -11.44 -0.01
C PRO A 190 9.03 -10.07 -0.26
N MET A 191 9.83 -9.01 -0.17
CA MET A 191 9.36 -7.66 -0.47
C MET A 191 9.19 -7.47 -1.99
N ARG A 192 8.30 -6.56 -2.40
CA ARG A 192 7.82 -6.49 -3.79
C ARG A 192 8.74 -5.73 -4.76
N GLY A 193 9.61 -4.83 -4.30
CA GLY A 193 10.39 -3.95 -5.18
C GLY A 193 11.70 -3.40 -4.58
N ALA A 194 11.91 -2.08 -4.70
CA ALA A 194 13.15 -1.36 -4.40
C ALA A 194 13.69 -1.60 -2.96
N THR A 195 14.93 -1.13 -2.72
CA THR A 195 15.62 -1.26 -1.43
C THR A 195 14.72 -0.86 -0.26
N PRO A 196 14.40 -1.78 0.66
CA PRO A 196 13.53 -1.48 1.78
C PRO A 196 14.19 -0.50 2.74
N THR A 197 13.39 0.37 3.33
CA THR A 197 13.78 1.19 4.46
C THR A 197 13.63 0.36 5.73
N VAL A 198 14.60 0.50 6.62
CA VAL A 198 14.60 -0.18 7.92
C VAL A 198 14.77 0.86 9.01
N ALA A 199 13.85 0.84 9.96
CA ALA A 199 13.85 1.73 11.11
C ALA A 199 13.63 0.93 12.41
N PRO A 200 14.23 1.34 13.53
CA PRO A 200 13.83 0.81 14.83
C PRO A 200 12.38 1.23 15.13
N ILE A 201 11.60 0.33 15.74
CA ILE A 201 10.21 0.64 16.15
C ILE A 201 10.17 1.72 17.23
N ASN A 202 11.11 1.69 18.17
CA ASN A 202 11.20 2.64 19.28
C ASN A 202 12.40 3.58 19.12
N ALA A 203 13.60 3.09 19.39
CA ALA A 203 14.84 3.82 19.19
C ALA A 203 15.96 2.84 18.89
N VAL A 204 17.02 3.30 18.22
CA VAL A 204 18.15 2.43 17.87
C VAL A 204 18.84 1.86 19.12
N SER A 205 18.83 2.60 20.23
CA SER A 205 19.40 2.20 21.52
C SER A 205 18.64 1.07 22.21
N THR A 206 17.41 0.75 21.77
CA THR A 206 16.67 -0.42 22.28
C THR A 206 16.99 -1.69 21.50
N LEU A 207 17.85 -1.60 20.49
CA LEU A 207 18.44 -2.72 19.80
C LEU A 207 19.89 -2.91 20.24
N ARG A 208 20.35 -4.15 20.19
CA ARG A 208 21.71 -4.51 20.60
C ARG A 208 22.27 -5.64 19.75
N VAL A 209 23.59 -5.71 19.69
CA VAL A 209 24.33 -6.82 19.08
C VAL A 209 25.12 -7.54 20.16
N SER A 210 24.78 -8.81 20.41
CA SER A 210 25.43 -9.67 21.43
C SER A 210 25.64 -8.97 22.79
N GLY A 211 24.60 -8.26 23.27
CA GLY A 211 24.62 -7.55 24.55
C GLY A 211 25.11 -6.09 24.50
N THR A 212 25.66 -5.61 23.39
CA THR A 212 26.11 -4.22 23.23
C THR A 212 25.06 -3.39 22.49
N ALA A 213 24.57 -2.31 23.10
CA ALA A 213 23.55 -1.44 22.51
C ALA A 213 24.04 -0.75 21.22
N LEU A 214 23.17 -0.65 20.23
CA LEU A 214 23.44 0.06 18.98
C LEU A 214 23.28 1.58 19.19
N SER A 215 24.16 2.35 18.57
CA SER A 215 24.10 3.82 18.49
C SER A 215 23.66 4.31 17.10
N ALA A 216 23.78 3.49 16.07
CA ALA A 216 23.25 3.74 14.74
C ALA A 216 22.91 2.42 14.03
N LEU A 217 21.97 2.48 13.08
CA LEU A 217 21.57 1.38 12.23
C LEU A 217 21.20 1.93 10.87
N SER A 218 21.76 1.37 9.80
CA SER A 218 21.47 1.78 8.42
C SER A 218 21.35 0.59 7.48
N PRO A 219 20.52 0.66 6.43
CA PRO A 219 20.50 -0.33 5.36
C PRO A 219 21.84 -0.39 4.62
N ALA A 220 22.33 -1.60 4.36
CA ALA A 220 23.58 -1.87 3.61
C ALA A 220 23.33 -2.64 2.30
N GLY A 221 22.17 -3.28 2.16
CA GLY A 221 21.76 -4.01 0.97
C GLY A 221 20.54 -4.87 1.26
N HIS A 222 20.00 -5.52 0.24
CA HIS A 222 18.88 -6.44 0.40
C HIS A 222 18.94 -7.56 -0.64
N SER A 223 18.18 -8.61 -0.36
CA SER A 223 17.84 -9.70 -1.28
C SER A 223 16.34 -9.95 -1.14
N ASP A 224 15.81 -10.86 -1.95
CA ASP A 224 14.39 -11.23 -1.90
C ASP A 224 13.95 -11.68 -0.50
N ASN A 225 14.85 -12.28 0.31
CA ASN A 225 14.48 -12.93 1.57
C ASN A 225 15.13 -12.31 2.82
N ALA A 226 15.99 -11.31 2.67
CA ALA A 226 16.69 -10.70 3.80
C ALA A 226 17.16 -9.28 3.51
N VAL A 227 17.24 -8.47 4.55
CA VAL A 227 17.89 -7.15 4.53
C VAL A 227 19.22 -7.22 5.26
N ARG A 228 20.24 -6.61 4.66
CA ARG A 228 21.55 -6.43 5.26
C ARG A 228 21.64 -5.05 5.88
N LEU A 229 22.09 -4.96 7.12
CA LEU A 229 22.17 -3.73 7.90
C LEU A 229 23.60 -3.51 8.39
N THR A 230 24.03 -2.26 8.44
CA THR A 230 25.20 -1.84 9.19
C THR A 230 24.76 -1.31 10.54
N GLY A 231 25.16 -1.99 11.62
CA GLY A 231 24.99 -1.52 12.98
C GLY A 231 26.26 -0.88 13.51
N THR A 232 26.13 0.21 14.26
CA THR A 232 27.26 0.84 14.96
C THR A 232 27.04 0.74 16.45
N VAL A 233 28.09 0.40 17.20
CA VAL A 233 28.12 0.48 18.68
C VAL A 233 29.22 1.44 19.12
N ALA A 234 29.18 1.87 20.38
CA ALA A 234 30.19 2.76 20.94
C ALA A 234 31.60 2.11 21.00
N SER A 235 31.68 0.85 21.45
CA SER A 235 32.90 0.04 21.51
C SER A 235 32.55 -1.39 21.92
N GLY A 236 33.56 -2.28 21.98
CA GLY A 236 33.43 -3.61 22.59
C GLY A 236 33.23 -4.76 21.60
N LEU A 237 33.29 -4.49 20.29
CA LEU A 237 33.29 -5.56 19.31
C LEU A 237 34.70 -6.08 19.01
N THR A 238 34.79 -7.36 18.64
CA THR A 238 36.01 -8.00 18.14
C THR A 238 35.78 -8.43 16.70
N THR A 239 36.59 -7.92 15.77
CA THR A 239 36.49 -8.24 14.34
C THR A 239 36.40 -9.76 14.11
N GLY A 240 35.40 -10.19 13.34
CA GLY A 240 35.15 -11.59 13.02
C GLY A 240 34.26 -12.34 14.02
N GLN A 241 33.93 -11.77 15.19
CA GLN A 241 33.02 -12.41 16.13
C GLN A 241 31.59 -12.49 15.57
N ALA A 242 30.89 -13.58 15.87
CA ALA A 242 29.48 -13.73 15.54
C ALA A 242 28.61 -12.80 16.40
N LEU A 243 27.59 -12.21 15.79
CA LEU A 243 26.68 -11.27 16.42
C LEU A 243 25.24 -11.75 16.29
N LEU A 244 24.47 -11.54 17.35
CA LEU A 244 23.02 -11.71 17.36
C LEU A 244 22.37 -10.33 17.55
N LEU A 245 21.51 -9.92 16.61
CA LEU A 245 20.73 -8.70 16.71
C LEU A 245 19.46 -8.97 17.51
N GLU A 246 19.27 -8.24 18.60
CA GLU A 246 18.19 -8.46 19.55
C GLU A 246 17.54 -7.15 20.01
N GLY A 247 16.29 -7.24 20.46
CA GLY A 247 15.63 -6.19 21.24
C GLY A 247 15.94 -6.30 22.73
N VAL A 248 16.03 -5.17 23.42
CA VAL A 248 16.28 -5.14 24.87
C VAL A 248 15.06 -5.62 25.64
N SER A 249 13.86 -5.23 25.21
CA SER A 249 12.58 -5.50 25.87
C SER A 249 11.51 -6.00 24.89
N ALA A 250 10.40 -6.48 25.44
CA ALA A 250 9.20 -6.73 24.64
C ALA A 250 8.72 -5.43 23.98
N GLY A 251 8.32 -5.50 22.71
CA GLY A 251 7.90 -4.34 21.93
C GLY A 251 9.03 -3.63 21.17
N ASP A 252 10.30 -3.94 21.46
CA ASP A 252 11.43 -3.51 20.63
C ASP A 252 11.45 -4.27 19.31
N GLY A 253 12.04 -3.67 18.27
CA GLY A 253 12.04 -4.30 16.97
C GLY A 253 12.44 -3.44 15.80
N LEU A 254 12.23 -3.99 14.62
CA LEU A 254 12.47 -3.36 13.33
C LEU A 254 11.17 -3.23 12.55
N ALA A 255 10.91 -2.02 12.07
CA ALA A 255 9.96 -1.77 11.01
C ALA A 255 10.73 -1.81 9.67
N ILE A 256 10.33 -2.72 8.80
CA ILE A 256 10.85 -2.86 7.46
C ILE A 256 9.73 -2.45 6.52
N ALA A 257 9.90 -1.29 5.92
CA ALA A 257 8.93 -0.72 5.00
C ALA A 257 9.54 -0.65 3.61
N GLN A 258 8.71 -0.85 2.61
CA GLN A 258 9.04 -0.41 1.27
C GLN A 258 8.12 0.77 1.01
N GLU A 259 8.69 1.97 0.92
CA GLU A 259 7.88 3.11 0.50
C GLU A 259 7.42 2.86 -0.94
N LEU A 260 6.11 3.05 -1.12
CA LEU A 260 5.48 3.20 -2.41
C LEU A 260 5.75 4.63 -2.88
N LEU A 261 6.91 4.86 -3.49
CA LEU A 261 7.14 6.04 -4.30
C LEU A 261 7.43 5.55 -5.70
#